data_AF-A0A088T3W0-F1
#
_entry.id   AF-A0A088T3W0-F1
#
_cell.length_a   1.000
_cell.length_b   1.000
_cell.length_c   1.000
_cell.angle_alpha   90.00
_cell.angle_beta   90.00
_cell.angle_gamma   90.00
#
_symmetry.space_group_name_H-M   'P 1'
#
loop_
_entity.id
_entity.type
_entity.pdbx_description
1 polymer ?
#
loop_
_entity_poly.entity_id
_entity_poly.type
_entity_poly.pdbx_seq_one_letter_code
_entity_poly.pdbx_strand_id
1 'polypeptide(L)'
;MWKLFKHKEKNSLGILVVYLLAFAVYIITLLTREHNGDDAFAFYLFSWIAVMAEAFRYSLFNLSYYFANGSDYSITKPVISRLKTHLQLLSIKMSDFILYNIVYTGLRLLPFIVVTLLIKPDFFSLSFIGIFTFLFITKATIGPMTTIINSIKVDINLNNRDLSMKERREIIFDKVQNLYPNVNIKLFKVLNYLYIFGFLGVLGTVYIVAFPIFFEMFNINTYAVGAISIVGILIVITYGIYLNNIERKHDDELYQK
;
A
#
# COMPACT_ATOMS: atom_id res chain seq x y z
N MET A 1 -12.04 -3.38 -17.90
CA MET A 1 -11.92 -2.64 -16.63
C MET A 1 -13.18 -2.64 -15.77
N TRP A 2 -14.33 -2.13 -16.22
CA TRP A 2 -15.57 -2.10 -15.40
C TRP A 2 -15.99 -3.45 -14.80
N LYS A 3 -15.93 -4.53 -15.59
CA LYS A 3 -16.19 -5.91 -15.11
C LYS A 3 -15.25 -6.34 -13.97
N LEU A 4 -14.01 -5.87 -14.01
CA LEU A 4 -12.95 -6.16 -13.04
C LEU A 4 -13.22 -5.43 -11.71
N PHE A 5 -13.61 -4.16 -11.78
CA PHE A 5 -14.09 -3.42 -10.61
C PHE A 5 -15.28 -4.12 -9.97
N LYS A 6 -16.32 -4.43 -10.76
CA LYS A 6 -17.53 -5.09 -10.25
C LYS A 6 -17.23 -6.41 -9.53
N HIS A 7 -16.27 -7.20 -10.04
CA HIS A 7 -15.90 -8.46 -9.42
C HIS A 7 -15.09 -8.25 -8.13
N LYS A 8 -14.15 -7.29 -8.10
CA LYS A 8 -13.48 -6.89 -6.86
C LYS A 8 -14.48 -6.47 -5.79
N GLU A 9 -15.40 -5.56 -6.13
CA GLU A 9 -16.40 -5.05 -5.19
C GLU A 9 -17.26 -6.16 -4.59
N LYS A 10 -17.65 -7.14 -5.41
CA LYS A 10 -18.40 -8.30 -4.95
C LYS A 10 -17.60 -9.12 -3.93
N ASN A 11 -16.30 -9.30 -4.15
CA ASN A 11 -15.43 -10.07 -3.26
C ASN A 11 -15.07 -9.32 -1.96
N SER A 12 -15.09 -7.98 -1.98
CA SER A 12 -14.86 -7.15 -0.79
C SER A 12 -16.14 -6.63 -0.12
N LEU A 13 -17.32 -7.12 -0.53
CA LEU A 13 -18.61 -6.53 -0.16
C LEU A 13 -18.82 -6.48 1.36
N GLY A 14 -18.48 -7.56 2.09
CA GLY A 14 -18.64 -7.60 3.55
C GLY A 14 -17.80 -6.53 4.26
N ILE A 15 -16.55 -6.34 3.83
CA ILE A 15 -15.64 -5.35 4.42
C ILE A 15 -16.00 -3.93 3.96
N LEU A 16 -16.51 -3.79 2.73
CA LEU A 16 -17.06 -2.53 2.25
C LEU A 16 -18.25 -2.08 3.10
N VAL A 17 -19.15 -3.00 3.48
CA VAL A 17 -20.27 -2.68 4.38
C VAL A 17 -19.75 -2.23 5.75
N VAL A 18 -18.80 -2.94 6.35
CA VAL A 18 -18.18 -2.53 7.63
C VAL A 18 -17.53 -1.15 7.52
N TYR A 19 -16.80 -0.90 6.43
CA TYR A 19 -16.17 0.40 6.18
C TYR A 19 -17.19 1.53 6.02
N LEU A 20 -18.27 1.30 5.28
CA LEU A 20 -19.33 2.31 5.10
C LEU A 20 -20.08 2.58 6.40
N LEU A 21 -20.30 1.55 7.24
CA LEU A 21 -20.88 1.72 8.57
C LEU A 21 -19.95 2.54 9.47
N ALA A 22 -18.65 2.23 9.50
CA ALA A 22 -17.67 3.02 10.24
C ALA A 22 -17.59 4.47 9.72
N PHE A 23 -17.68 4.67 8.40
CA PHE A 23 -17.71 6.00 7.79
C PHE A 23 -18.97 6.77 8.17
N ALA A 24 -20.12 6.12 8.20
CA ALA A 24 -21.38 6.73 8.62
C ALA A 24 -21.36 7.12 10.10
N VAL A 25 -20.84 6.23 10.97
CA VAL A 25 -20.62 6.54 12.39
C VAL A 25 -19.70 7.75 12.52
N TYR A 26 -18.58 7.78 11.79
CA TYR A 26 -17.67 8.93 11.76
C TYR A 26 -18.40 10.23 11.37
N ILE A 27 -19.17 10.23 10.27
CA ILE A 27 -19.96 11.41 9.86
C ILE A 27 -20.98 11.82 10.93
N ILE A 28 -21.69 10.86 11.54
CA ILE A 28 -22.68 11.15 12.57
C ILE A 28 -22.01 11.80 13.79
N THR A 29 -20.91 11.21 14.28
CA THR A 29 -20.11 11.78 15.40
C THR A 29 -19.71 13.22 15.11
N LEU A 30 -19.28 13.49 13.87
CA LEU A 30 -18.89 14.83 13.43
C LEU A 30 -20.05 15.83 13.33
N LEU A 31 -21.25 15.37 12.96
CA LEU A 31 -22.44 16.21 12.86
C LEU A 31 -23.07 16.49 14.23
N THR A 32 -22.94 15.58 15.20
CA THR A 32 -23.45 15.74 16.59
C THR A 32 -22.55 16.60 17.49
N ARG A 33 -21.79 17.49 16.84
CA ARG A 33 -20.62 18.26 17.29
C ARG A 33 -20.77 19.11 18.56
N GLU A 34 -21.96 19.23 19.12
CA GLU A 34 -22.22 20.20 20.18
C GLU A 34 -21.76 19.77 21.58
N HIS A 35 -21.35 18.52 21.84
CA HIS A 35 -21.23 18.09 23.25
C HIS A 35 -19.98 17.42 23.79
N ASN A 36 -19.05 16.81 23.04
CA ASN A 36 -17.89 16.18 23.68
C ASN A 36 -16.65 16.20 22.78
N GLY A 37 -15.53 16.67 23.30
CA GLY A 37 -14.24 16.81 22.60
C GLY A 37 -13.51 15.49 22.27
N ASP A 38 -14.24 14.41 21.98
CA ASP A 38 -13.72 13.06 21.68
C ASP A 38 -13.67 12.77 20.16
N ASP A 39 -13.57 13.81 19.33
CA ASP A 39 -13.48 13.75 17.86
C ASP A 39 -12.33 12.88 17.35
N ALA A 40 -11.26 12.81 18.14
CA ALA A 40 -10.07 12.04 17.84
C ALA A 40 -10.41 10.54 17.76
N PHE A 41 -11.25 10.00 18.66
CA PHE A 41 -11.52 8.57 18.74
C PHE A 41 -12.22 8.03 17.48
N ALA A 42 -13.27 8.70 17.00
CA ALA A 42 -14.00 8.26 15.80
C ALA A 42 -13.14 8.37 14.54
N PHE A 43 -12.34 9.43 14.44
CA PHE A 43 -11.37 9.62 13.35
C PHE A 43 -10.28 8.54 13.34
N TYR A 44 -9.71 8.22 14.51
CA TYR A 44 -8.71 7.16 14.66
C TYR A 44 -9.30 5.79 14.43
N LEU A 45 -10.52 5.51 14.91
CA LEU A 45 -11.22 4.24 14.72
C LEU A 45 -11.49 3.98 13.24
N PHE A 46 -11.99 4.98 12.50
CA PHE A 46 -12.21 4.87 11.07
C PHE A 46 -10.90 4.60 10.31
N SER A 47 -9.87 5.38 10.62
CA SER A 47 -8.54 5.24 10.01
C SER A 47 -7.89 3.89 10.34
N TRP A 48 -8.10 3.39 11.56
CA TRP A 48 -7.61 2.09 12.01
C TRP A 48 -8.35 0.93 11.32
N ILE A 49 -9.67 1.00 11.15
CA ILE A 49 -10.44 0.01 10.38
C ILE A 49 -9.96 -0.03 8.93
N ALA A 50 -9.71 1.13 8.31
CA ALA A 50 -9.16 1.20 6.96
C ALA A 50 -7.76 0.56 6.88
N VAL A 51 -6.86 0.84 7.84
CA VAL A 51 -5.53 0.22 7.92
C VAL A 51 -5.59 -1.28 8.19
N MET A 52 -6.50 -1.73 9.05
CA MET A 52 -6.67 -3.15 9.36
C MET A 52 -7.24 -3.92 8.17
N ALA A 53 -8.25 -3.38 7.47
CA ALA A 53 -8.76 -3.97 6.22
C ALA A 53 -7.64 -4.18 5.18
N GLU A 54 -6.73 -3.21 5.09
CA GLU A 54 -5.53 -3.30 4.25
C GLU A 54 -4.51 -4.33 4.74
N ALA A 55 -4.33 -4.49 6.05
CA ALA A 55 -3.42 -5.47 6.66
C ALA A 55 -3.92 -6.91 6.45
N PHE A 56 -5.24 -7.14 6.54
CA PHE A 56 -5.88 -8.43 6.28
C PHE A 56 -6.02 -8.78 4.79
N ARG A 57 -5.36 -8.03 3.90
CA ARG A 57 -5.32 -8.28 2.44
C ARG A 57 -6.67 -8.17 1.73
N TYR A 58 -7.65 -7.50 2.34
CA TYR A 58 -8.93 -7.15 1.72
C TYR A 58 -8.93 -5.67 1.37
N SER A 59 -7.99 -5.29 0.52
CA SER A 59 -7.76 -3.88 0.24
C SER A 59 -8.99 -3.21 -0.39
N LEU A 60 -9.62 -2.32 0.37
CA LEU A 60 -10.71 -1.47 -0.10
C LEU A 60 -10.23 -0.50 -1.17
N PHE A 61 -8.96 -0.09 -1.07
CA PHE A 61 -8.40 1.03 -1.81
C PHE A 61 -7.51 0.61 -2.98
N ASN A 62 -7.04 -0.63 -3.07
CA ASN A 62 -6.05 -1.08 -4.05
C ASN A 62 -6.53 -2.28 -4.88
N LEU A 63 -6.39 -2.22 -6.19
CA LEU A 63 -6.76 -3.28 -7.15
C LEU A 63 -5.74 -4.42 -7.20
N SER A 64 -4.47 -4.18 -6.86
CA SER A 64 -3.42 -5.20 -6.98
C SER A 64 -3.68 -6.41 -6.07
N TYR A 65 -4.33 -6.21 -4.93
CA TYR A 65 -4.69 -7.27 -3.97
C TYR A 65 -5.75 -8.24 -4.51
N TYR A 66 -6.64 -7.77 -5.37
CA TYR A 66 -7.64 -8.60 -6.02
C TYR A 66 -6.98 -9.71 -6.85
N PHE A 67 -5.92 -9.38 -7.58
CA PHE A 67 -5.15 -10.35 -8.37
C PHE A 67 -4.20 -11.21 -7.52
N ALA A 68 -3.85 -10.75 -6.31
CA ALA A 68 -3.05 -11.51 -5.37
C ALA A 68 -3.85 -12.63 -4.65
N ASN A 69 -5.16 -12.42 -4.44
CA ASN A 69 -6.03 -13.26 -3.61
C ASN A 69 -7.20 -13.94 -4.38
N GLY A 70 -7.08 -14.18 -5.69
CA GLY A 70 -8.11 -14.87 -6.47
C GLY A 70 -8.62 -16.14 -5.78
N SER A 71 -9.94 -16.20 -5.57
CA SER A 71 -10.70 -16.97 -4.57
C SER A 71 -10.66 -18.50 -4.65
N ASP A 72 -9.88 -19.11 -5.53
CA ASP A 72 -10.09 -20.52 -5.87
C ASP A 72 -9.02 -21.53 -5.47
N TYR A 73 -7.85 -21.17 -4.90
CA TYR A 73 -6.84 -22.21 -4.63
C TYR A 73 -6.02 -22.02 -3.36
N SER A 74 -5.77 -23.17 -2.73
CA SER A 74 -5.24 -23.42 -1.40
C SER A 74 -4.09 -22.50 -0.96
N ILE A 75 -4.07 -22.27 0.35
CA ILE A 75 -3.08 -21.58 1.19
C ILE A 75 -1.60 -21.95 0.92
N THR A 76 -1.32 -22.92 0.04
CA THR A 76 -0.06 -23.65 -0.05
C THR A 76 0.88 -23.28 -1.20
N LYS A 77 0.48 -22.55 -2.27
CA LYS A 77 1.45 -22.11 -3.31
C LYS A 77 1.16 -20.70 -3.87
N PRO A 78 2.08 -19.72 -3.70
CA PRO A 78 2.03 -18.46 -4.42
C PRO A 78 2.41 -18.71 -5.88
N VAL A 79 1.52 -18.38 -6.80
CA VAL A 79 1.84 -18.41 -8.23
C VAL A 79 2.46 -17.07 -8.58
N ILE A 80 3.79 -17.08 -8.79
CA ILE A 80 4.66 -15.94 -9.13
C ILE A 80 4.09 -15.02 -10.22
N SER A 81 3.24 -15.57 -11.07
CA SER A 81 2.79 -14.94 -12.29
C SER A 81 1.39 -14.35 -12.24
N ARG A 82 0.57 -14.48 -11.19
CA ARG A 82 -0.89 -14.16 -11.34
C ARG A 82 -1.19 -12.73 -11.77
N LEU A 83 -0.63 -11.70 -11.12
CA LEU A 83 -0.91 -10.32 -11.55
C LEU A 83 -0.42 -10.08 -12.98
N LYS A 84 0.82 -10.47 -13.29
CA LYS A 84 1.41 -10.29 -14.63
C LYS A 84 0.67 -11.10 -15.71
N THR A 85 0.34 -12.36 -15.43
CA THR A 85 -0.43 -13.26 -16.30
C THR A 85 -1.86 -12.78 -16.49
N HIS A 86 -2.55 -12.33 -15.45
CA HIS A 86 -3.90 -11.79 -15.61
C HIS A 86 -3.88 -10.47 -16.39
N LEU A 87 -2.91 -9.59 -16.13
CA LEU A 87 -2.75 -8.36 -16.90
C LEU A 87 -2.40 -8.64 -18.37
N GLN A 88 -1.52 -9.61 -18.64
CA GLN A 88 -1.19 -10.07 -19.99
C GLN A 88 -2.40 -10.70 -20.71
N LEU A 89 -3.16 -11.56 -20.02
CA LEU A 89 -4.40 -12.14 -20.55
C LEU A 89 -5.48 -11.09 -20.83
N LEU A 90 -5.45 -9.96 -20.12
CA LEU A 90 -6.32 -8.82 -20.33
C LEU A 90 -5.73 -7.78 -21.28
N SER A 91 -4.52 -8.00 -21.79
CA SER A 91 -3.76 -7.06 -22.63
C SER A 91 -3.62 -5.67 -22.00
N ILE A 92 -3.49 -5.60 -20.68
CA ILE A 92 -3.27 -4.36 -19.92
C ILE A 92 -1.77 -4.24 -19.62
N LYS A 93 -1.14 -3.13 -20.02
CA LYS A 93 0.24 -2.81 -19.65
C LYS A 93 0.36 -2.60 -18.14
N MET A 94 1.47 -2.98 -17.53
CA MET A 94 1.67 -2.81 -16.09
C MET A 94 1.63 -1.33 -15.70
N SER A 95 2.26 -0.49 -16.52
CA SER A 95 2.24 0.97 -16.40
C SER A 95 0.82 1.56 -16.39
N ASP A 96 -0.05 1.13 -17.32
CA ASP A 96 -1.45 1.53 -17.35
C ASP A 96 -2.21 1.04 -16.11
N PHE A 97 -1.95 -0.20 -15.68
CA PHE A 97 -2.54 -0.76 -14.47
C PHE A 97 -2.17 0.04 -13.21
N ILE A 98 -0.91 0.46 -13.08
CA ILE A 98 -0.45 1.32 -11.98
C ILE A 98 -1.25 2.63 -11.96
N LEU A 99 -1.42 3.28 -13.12
CA LEU A 99 -2.21 4.50 -13.23
C LEU A 99 -3.67 4.26 -12.80
N TYR A 100 -4.31 3.20 -13.30
CA TYR A 100 -5.68 2.86 -12.91
C TYR A 100 -5.80 2.56 -11.41
N ASN A 101 -4.78 1.93 -10.83
CA ASN A 101 -4.76 1.63 -9.41
C ASN A 101 -4.70 2.91 -8.57
N ILE A 102 -3.84 3.87 -8.95
CA ILE A 102 -3.73 5.19 -8.30
C ILE A 102 -5.06 5.95 -8.40
N VAL A 103 -5.68 6.01 -9.59
CA VAL A 103 -6.97 6.68 -9.79
C VAL A 103 -8.06 6.03 -8.95
N TYR A 104 -8.14 4.70 -8.94
CA TYR A 104 -9.09 3.97 -8.12
C TYR A 104 -8.90 4.24 -6.62
N THR A 105 -7.65 4.24 -6.14
CA THR A 105 -7.31 4.59 -4.76
C THR A 105 -7.72 6.02 -4.43
N GLY A 106 -7.41 6.99 -5.29
CA GLY A 106 -7.76 8.39 -5.11
C GLY A 106 -9.27 8.60 -5.02
N LEU A 107 -10.05 8.01 -5.93
CA LEU A 107 -11.51 8.05 -5.90
C LEU A 107 -12.10 7.47 -4.61
N ARG A 108 -11.47 6.43 -4.06
CA ARG A 108 -11.90 5.80 -2.80
C ARG A 108 -11.56 6.62 -1.55
N LEU A 109 -10.45 7.36 -1.57
CA LEU A 109 -10.05 8.24 -0.47
C LEU A 109 -10.80 9.58 -0.49
N LEU A 110 -11.29 10.00 -1.66
CA LEU A 110 -11.87 11.32 -1.86
C LEU A 110 -13.03 11.65 -0.88
N PRO A 111 -14.00 10.76 -0.61
CA PRO A 111 -15.05 11.04 0.37
C PRO A 111 -14.48 11.32 1.77
N PHE A 112 -13.47 10.56 2.20
CA PHE A 112 -12.83 10.76 3.50
C PHE A 112 -12.08 12.10 3.54
N ILE A 113 -11.31 12.42 2.50
CA ILE A 113 -10.56 13.69 2.41
C ILE A 113 -11.53 14.88 2.44
N VAL A 114 -12.60 14.84 1.63
CA VAL A 114 -13.59 15.93 1.54
C VAL A 114 -14.31 16.13 2.87
N VAL A 115 -14.85 15.05 3.46
CA VAL A 115 -15.52 15.14 4.77
C VAL A 115 -14.57 15.71 5.81
N THR A 116 -13.33 15.24 5.86
CA THR A 116 -12.36 15.71 6.85
C THR A 116 -11.98 17.18 6.65
N LEU A 117 -11.84 17.65 5.40
CA LEU A 117 -11.53 19.07 5.12
C LEU A 117 -12.68 20.02 5.45
N LEU A 118 -13.94 19.59 5.30
CA LEU A 118 -15.12 20.40 5.63
C LEU A 118 -15.20 20.77 7.12
N ILE A 119 -14.46 20.06 7.97
CA ILE A 119 -14.54 20.16 9.43
C ILE A 119 -13.58 21.24 9.97
N LYS A 120 -12.80 21.91 9.11
CA LYS A 120 -11.69 22.81 9.50
C LYS A 120 -10.74 22.13 10.49
N PRO A 121 -10.10 21.02 10.07
CA PRO A 121 -9.23 20.23 10.94
C PRO A 121 -8.06 21.07 11.47
N ASP A 122 -7.62 20.74 12.68
CA ASP A 122 -6.37 21.27 13.22
C ASP A 122 -5.16 20.77 12.40
N PHE A 123 -3.99 21.36 12.66
CA PHE A 123 -2.75 21.01 11.96
C PHE A 123 -2.39 19.52 12.10
N PHE A 124 -2.72 18.93 13.25
CA PHE A 124 -2.44 17.53 13.54
C PHE A 124 -3.28 16.60 12.66
N SER A 125 -4.58 16.85 12.60
CA SER A 125 -5.53 16.10 11.77
C SER A 125 -5.19 16.26 10.28
N LEU A 126 -4.81 17.46 9.83
CA LEU A 126 -4.33 17.69 8.46
C LEU A 126 -3.08 16.86 8.15
N SER A 127 -2.11 16.85 9.07
CA SER A 127 -0.87 16.08 8.93
C SER A 127 -1.15 14.58 8.86
N PHE A 128 -2.06 14.09 9.70
CA PHE A 128 -2.47 12.69 9.69
C PHE A 128 -3.16 12.28 8.37
N ILE A 129 -4.12 13.08 7.87
CA ILE A 129 -4.77 12.83 6.57
C ILE A 129 -3.73 12.81 5.45
N GLY A 130 -2.76 13.72 5.49
CA GLY A 130 -1.67 13.79 4.53
C GLY A 130 -0.85 12.50 4.51
N ILE A 131 -0.39 12.03 5.67
CA ILE A 131 0.41 10.79 5.78
C ILE A 131 -0.45 9.57 5.42
N PHE A 132 -1.70 9.51 5.88
CA PHE A 132 -2.64 8.44 5.57
C PHE A 132 -2.85 8.33 4.05
N THR A 133 -3.22 9.43 3.40
CA THR A 133 -3.42 9.49 1.94
C THR A 133 -2.14 9.10 1.21
N PHE A 134 -0.98 9.60 1.67
CA PHE A 134 0.32 9.24 1.11
C PHE A 134 0.59 7.74 1.16
N LEU A 135 0.31 7.07 2.29
CA LEU A 135 0.49 5.62 2.44
C LEU A 135 -0.35 4.83 1.43
N PHE A 136 -1.61 5.21 1.26
CA PHE A 136 -2.51 4.52 0.33
C PHE A 136 -2.13 4.74 -1.13
N ILE A 137 -1.79 5.97 -1.51
CA ILE A 137 -1.33 6.30 -2.86
C ILE A 137 0.00 5.60 -3.16
N THR A 138 0.94 5.60 -2.20
CA THR A 138 2.18 4.82 -2.31
C THR A 138 1.90 3.35 -2.56
N LYS A 139 0.99 2.76 -1.77
CA LYS A 139 0.61 1.36 -1.93
C LYS A 139 -0.01 1.11 -3.30
N ALA A 140 -0.77 2.05 -3.85
CA ALA A 140 -1.33 1.96 -5.20
C ALA A 140 -0.23 1.98 -6.29
N THR A 141 0.78 2.83 -6.11
CA THR A 141 1.90 3.00 -7.04
C THR A 141 2.87 1.81 -7.03
N ILE A 142 3.32 1.40 -5.84
CA ILE A 142 4.38 0.40 -5.65
C ILE A 142 3.79 -1.01 -5.44
N GLY A 143 2.51 -1.11 -5.05
CA GLY A 143 1.80 -2.36 -4.75
C GLY A 143 1.83 -3.41 -5.88
N PRO A 144 1.55 -3.06 -7.15
CA PRO A 144 1.61 -3.99 -8.26
C PRO A 144 2.97 -4.68 -8.37
N MET A 145 4.06 -3.91 -8.37
CA MET A 145 5.41 -4.46 -8.52
C MET A 145 5.91 -5.18 -7.25
N THR A 146 5.60 -4.66 -6.06
CA THR A 146 5.91 -5.37 -4.81
C THR A 146 5.14 -6.69 -4.71
N THR A 147 3.96 -6.81 -5.29
CA THR A 147 3.21 -8.08 -5.35
C THR A 147 3.98 -9.12 -6.16
N ILE A 148 4.54 -8.74 -7.32
CA ILE A 148 5.39 -9.62 -8.13
C ILE A 148 6.64 -10.03 -7.34
N ILE A 149 7.38 -9.07 -6.80
CA ILE A 149 8.61 -9.34 -6.05
C ILE A 149 8.32 -10.22 -4.82
N ASN A 150 7.24 -9.95 -4.08
CA ASN A 150 6.86 -10.74 -2.92
C ASN A 150 6.43 -12.16 -3.31
N SER A 151 5.77 -12.34 -4.45
CA SER A 151 5.43 -13.68 -4.94
C SER A 151 6.69 -14.53 -5.22
N ILE A 152 7.73 -13.93 -5.81
CA ILE A 152 9.05 -14.55 -6.00
C ILE A 152 9.65 -14.92 -4.65
N LYS A 153 9.64 -14.00 -3.68
CA LYS A 153 10.17 -14.25 -2.33
C LYS A 153 9.48 -15.43 -1.66
N VAL A 154 8.15 -15.49 -1.70
CA VAL A 154 7.41 -16.57 -1.03
C VAL A 154 7.66 -17.90 -1.73
N ASP A 155 7.66 -17.94 -3.06
CA ASP A 155 7.99 -19.16 -3.82
C ASP A 155 9.39 -19.69 -3.47
N ILE A 156 10.41 -18.83 -3.49
CA ILE A 156 11.78 -19.21 -3.13
C ILE A 156 11.86 -19.67 -1.67
N ASN A 157 11.20 -18.97 -0.75
CA ASN A 157 11.20 -19.36 0.67
C ASN A 157 10.50 -20.70 0.93
N LEU A 158 9.48 -21.04 0.14
CA LEU A 158 8.77 -22.31 0.26
C LEU A 158 9.53 -23.48 -0.37
N ASN A 159 10.16 -23.26 -1.53
CA ASN A 159 10.82 -24.32 -2.29
C ASN A 159 12.29 -24.54 -1.91
N ASN A 160 12.92 -23.62 -1.17
CA ASN A 160 14.33 -23.69 -0.79
C ASN A 160 14.50 -23.49 0.73
N ARG A 161 13.75 -24.24 1.53
CA ARG A 161 13.72 -24.08 3.00
C ARG A 161 15.04 -24.46 3.67
N ASP A 162 15.75 -25.38 3.04
CA ASP A 162 17.05 -25.94 3.38
C ASP A 162 18.21 -24.94 3.20
N LEU A 163 18.07 -23.97 2.30
CA LEU A 163 19.08 -22.94 2.07
C LEU A 163 19.09 -21.88 3.19
N SER A 164 20.25 -21.28 3.43
CA SER A 164 20.37 -20.13 4.32
C SER A 164 19.55 -18.92 3.82
N MET A 165 19.28 -17.95 4.71
CA MET A 165 18.58 -16.72 4.30
C MET A 165 19.38 -15.93 3.24
N LYS A 166 20.71 -16.02 3.28
CA LYS A 166 21.59 -15.30 2.34
C LYS A 166 21.49 -15.91 0.94
N GLU A 167 21.58 -17.23 0.84
CA GLU A 167 21.46 -17.96 -0.44
C GLU A 167 20.07 -17.76 -1.07
N ARG A 168 18.99 -17.89 -0.28
CA ARG A 168 17.64 -17.59 -0.75
C ARG A 168 17.52 -16.17 -1.30
N ARG A 169 18.14 -15.19 -0.64
CA ARG A 169 18.13 -13.79 -1.04
C ARG A 169 18.87 -13.58 -2.36
N GLU A 170 19.98 -14.27 -2.60
CA GLU A 170 20.70 -14.23 -3.88
C GLU A 170 19.82 -14.78 -5.00
N ILE A 171 19.20 -15.95 -4.82
CA ILE A 171 18.28 -16.55 -5.79
C ILE A 171 17.09 -15.63 -6.11
N ILE A 172 16.55 -14.92 -5.11
CA ILE A 172 15.49 -13.93 -5.32
C ILE A 172 15.96 -12.82 -6.26
N PHE A 173 17.17 -12.29 -6.05
CA PHE A 173 17.70 -11.22 -6.89
C PHE A 173 18.01 -11.70 -8.32
N ASP A 174 18.50 -12.93 -8.47
CA ASP A 174 18.74 -13.53 -9.79
C ASP A 174 17.42 -13.71 -10.56
N LYS A 175 16.36 -14.19 -9.88
CA LYS A 175 15.01 -14.25 -10.48
C LYS A 175 14.48 -12.89 -10.89
N VAL A 176 14.73 -11.84 -10.10
CA VAL A 176 14.35 -10.46 -10.47
C VAL A 176 15.15 -9.97 -11.67
N GLN A 177 16.45 -10.24 -11.74
CA GLN A 177 17.28 -9.87 -12.89
C GLN A 177 16.83 -10.58 -14.17
N ASN A 178 16.46 -11.86 -14.08
CA ASN A 178 15.93 -12.60 -15.23
C ASN A 178 14.58 -12.05 -15.72
N LEU A 179 13.73 -11.57 -14.79
CA LEU A 179 12.45 -10.95 -15.13
C LEU A 179 12.59 -9.54 -15.71
N TYR A 180 13.63 -8.82 -15.29
CA TYR A 180 13.92 -7.44 -15.69
C TYR A 180 15.41 -7.32 -16.03
N PRO A 181 15.83 -7.68 -17.25
CA PRO A 181 17.24 -7.80 -17.63
C PRO A 181 18.05 -6.51 -17.44
N ASN A 182 17.39 -5.37 -17.59
CA ASN A 182 18.00 -4.04 -17.50
C ASN A 182 18.10 -3.50 -16.06
N VAL A 183 17.70 -4.27 -15.05
CA VAL A 183 17.77 -3.83 -13.65
C VAL A 183 19.21 -3.83 -13.16
N ASN A 184 19.67 -2.67 -12.69
CA ASN A 184 20.89 -2.60 -11.89
C ASN A 184 20.64 -3.24 -10.51
N ILE A 185 21.01 -4.51 -10.36
CA ILE A 185 20.78 -5.29 -9.13
C ILE A 185 21.46 -4.69 -7.90
N LYS A 186 22.62 -4.06 -8.04
CA LYS A 186 23.30 -3.39 -6.91
C LYS A 186 22.45 -2.23 -6.39
N LEU A 187 21.96 -1.39 -7.30
CA LEU A 187 21.08 -0.27 -6.94
C LEU A 187 19.74 -0.76 -6.39
N PHE A 188 19.12 -1.77 -7.02
CA PHE A 188 17.87 -2.35 -6.53
C PHE A 188 17.98 -2.90 -5.12
N LYS A 189 19.10 -3.58 -4.77
CA LYS A 189 19.38 -4.06 -3.41
C LYS A 189 19.36 -2.89 -2.41
N VAL A 190 20.12 -1.84 -2.68
CA VAL A 190 20.22 -0.65 -1.80
C VAL A 190 18.86 0.00 -1.62
N LEU A 191 18.15 0.27 -2.73
CA LEU A 191 16.86 0.94 -2.68
C LEU A 191 15.78 0.10 -1.99
N ASN A 192 15.82 -1.23 -2.13
CA ASN A 192 14.90 -2.14 -1.43
C ASN A 192 15.12 -2.11 0.10
N TYR A 193 16.37 -2.10 0.57
CA TYR A 193 16.63 -1.92 2.01
C TYR A 193 16.20 -0.55 2.51
N LEU A 194 16.56 0.51 1.78
CA LEU A 194 16.15 1.87 2.13
C LEU A 194 14.63 1.95 2.20
N TYR A 195 13.91 1.41 1.21
CA TYR A 195 12.46 1.34 1.20
C TYR A 195 11.91 0.68 2.47
N ILE A 196 12.47 -0.45 2.91
CA ILE A 196 12.02 -1.13 4.14
C ILE A 196 12.18 -0.19 5.35
N PHE A 197 13.35 0.42 5.52
CA PHE A 197 13.59 1.34 6.64
C PHE A 197 12.74 2.61 6.56
N GLY A 198 12.62 3.22 5.39
CA GLY A 198 11.80 4.40 5.17
C GLY A 198 10.33 4.12 5.41
N PHE A 199 9.82 2.99 4.91
CA PHE A 199 8.42 2.59 5.10
C PHE A 199 8.12 2.26 6.57
N LEU A 200 9.03 1.57 7.28
CA LEU A 200 8.90 1.34 8.72
C LEU A 200 8.94 2.66 9.51
N GLY A 201 9.77 3.62 9.09
CA GLY A 201 9.81 4.96 9.65
C GLY A 201 8.46 5.67 9.53
N VAL A 202 7.86 5.67 8.33
CA VAL A 202 6.53 6.27 8.10
C VAL A 202 5.43 5.53 8.88
N LEU A 203 5.46 4.20 8.94
CA LEU A 203 4.49 3.46 9.76
C LEU A 203 4.63 3.75 11.26
N GLY A 204 5.87 3.82 11.74
CA GLY A 204 6.17 4.18 13.12
C GLY A 204 5.65 5.57 13.45
N THR A 205 5.80 6.54 12.53
CA THR A 205 5.32 7.90 12.76
C THR A 205 3.80 7.98 12.73
N VAL A 206 3.11 7.26 11.84
CA VAL A 206 1.65 7.14 11.87
C VAL A 206 1.18 6.56 13.19
N TYR A 207 1.84 5.53 13.70
CA TYR A 207 1.48 4.91 14.97
C TYR A 207 1.67 5.87 16.16
N ILE A 208 2.81 6.57 16.22
CA ILE A 208 3.08 7.57 17.26
C ILE A 208 2.06 8.72 17.21
N VAL A 209 1.69 9.18 16.01
CA VAL A 209 0.68 10.24 15.80
C VAL A 209 -0.72 9.73 16.15
N ALA A 210 -1.08 8.49 15.80
CA ALA A 210 -2.40 7.94 16.13
C ALA A 210 -2.61 7.74 17.64
N PHE A 211 -1.53 7.58 18.41
CA PHE A 211 -1.58 7.29 19.84
C PHE A 211 -0.70 8.29 20.62
N PRO A 212 -1.26 9.46 21.00
CA PRO A 212 -0.51 10.53 21.67
C PRO A 212 0.24 10.09 22.94
N ILE A 213 -0.25 9.04 23.62
CA ILE A 213 0.39 8.44 24.79
C ILE A 213 1.86 8.07 24.55
N PHE A 214 2.27 7.78 23.31
CA PHE A 214 3.67 7.48 22.99
C PHE A 214 4.59 8.70 23.06
N PHE A 215 4.08 9.90 22.77
CA PHE A 215 4.88 11.12 22.95
C PHE A 215 5.24 11.33 24.42
N GLU A 216 4.27 11.09 25.32
CA GLU A 216 4.45 11.23 26.76
C GLU A 216 5.30 10.10 27.35
N MET A 217 4.99 8.84 27.02
CA MET A 217 5.69 7.67 27.56
C MET A 217 7.18 7.62 27.20
N PHE A 218 7.53 8.06 25.99
CA PHE A 218 8.88 7.92 25.46
C PHE A 218 9.61 9.26 25.31
N ASN A 219 9.01 10.36 25.77
CA ASN A 219 9.54 11.73 25.65
C ASN A 219 10.03 12.04 24.23
N ILE A 220 9.19 11.70 23.24
CA ILE A 220 9.56 11.77 21.82
C ILE A 220 9.46 13.21 21.33
N ASN A 221 10.54 13.71 20.72
CA ASN A 221 10.53 15.03 20.08
C ASN A 221 9.68 15.04 18.80
N THR A 222 8.66 15.90 18.75
CA THR A 222 7.75 16.05 17.60
C THR A 222 8.48 16.42 16.30
N TYR A 223 9.54 17.24 16.36
CA TYR A 223 10.36 17.58 15.20
C TYR A 223 11.15 16.37 14.67
N ALA A 224 11.63 15.50 15.56
CA ALA A 224 12.31 14.27 15.16
C ALA A 224 11.35 13.30 14.43
N VAL A 225 10.11 13.17 14.91
CA VAL A 225 9.06 12.38 14.24
C VAL A 225 8.72 12.96 12.86
N GLY A 226 8.63 14.28 12.75
CA GLY A 226 8.44 14.97 11.48
C GLY A 226 9.58 14.70 10.49
N ALA A 227 10.84 14.82 10.94
CA ALA A 227 12.02 14.56 10.12
C ALA A 227 12.09 13.10 9.64
N ILE A 228 11.85 12.13 10.54
CA ILE A 228 11.78 10.70 10.19
C ILE A 228 10.68 10.44 9.15
N SER A 229 9.51 11.06 9.31
CA SER A 229 8.42 10.95 8.34
C SER A 229 8.82 11.46 6.97
N ILE A 230 9.40 12.66 6.89
CA ILE A 230 9.80 13.28 5.62
C ILE A 230 10.87 12.43 4.92
N VAL A 231 11.90 12.01 5.64
CA VAL A 231 12.96 11.15 5.09
C VAL A 231 12.37 9.82 4.61
N GLY A 232 11.49 9.19 5.40
CA GLY A 232 10.81 7.96 5.02
C GLY A 232 9.96 8.12 3.76
N ILE A 233 9.18 9.20 3.67
CA ILE A 233 8.38 9.56 2.49
C ILE A 233 9.27 9.69 1.24
N LEU A 234 10.37 10.44 1.33
CA LEU A 234 11.28 10.65 0.21
C LEU A 234 11.91 9.35 -0.29
N ILE A 235 12.32 8.47 0.64
CA ILE A 235 12.87 7.15 0.31
C ILE A 235 11.82 6.29 -0.41
N VAL A 236 10.60 6.27 0.10
CA VAL A 236 9.47 5.53 -0.47
C VAL A 236 9.13 6.02 -1.87
N ILE A 237 9.07 7.34 -2.09
CA ILE A 237 8.86 7.94 -3.42
C ILE A 237 9.98 7.54 -4.37
N THR A 238 11.23 7.67 -3.93
CA THR A 238 12.41 7.34 -4.76
C THR A 238 12.37 5.88 -5.21
N TYR A 239 12.04 4.96 -4.30
CA TYR A 239 11.88 3.55 -4.64
C TYR A 239 10.73 3.32 -5.63
N GLY A 240 9.58 3.98 -5.42
CA GLY A 240 8.44 3.87 -6.33
C GLY A 240 8.74 4.36 -7.74
N ILE A 241 9.43 5.49 -7.88
CA ILE A 241 9.88 6.02 -9.18
C ILE A 241 10.82 5.03 -9.86
N TYR A 242 11.78 4.49 -9.11
CA TYR A 242 12.73 3.51 -9.63
C TYR A 242 12.02 2.25 -10.17
N LEU A 243 11.09 1.69 -9.39
CA LEU A 243 10.28 0.55 -9.77
C LEU A 243 9.43 0.82 -11.02
N ASN A 244 8.73 1.96 -11.06
CA ASN A 244 7.91 2.33 -12.22
C ASN A 244 8.74 2.49 -13.49
N ASN A 245 9.97 3.04 -13.38
CA ASN A 245 10.88 3.16 -14.51
C ASN A 245 11.37 1.80 -15.03
N ILE A 246 11.58 0.82 -14.14
CA ILE A 246 11.92 -0.55 -14.54
C ILE A 246 10.77 -1.18 -15.33
N GLU A 247 9.54 -1.09 -14.80
CA GLU A 247 8.35 -1.67 -15.44
C GLU A 247 8.04 -1.00 -16.77
N ARG A 248 8.14 0.32 -16.86
CA ARG A 248 7.87 1.03 -18.11
C ARG A 248 8.83 0.61 -19.22
N LYS A 249 10.12 0.48 -18.91
CA LYS A 249 11.11 -0.06 -19.87
C LYS A 249 10.77 -1.49 -20.29
N HIS A 250 10.36 -2.33 -19.34
CA HIS A 250 9.98 -3.71 -19.60
C HIS A 250 8.71 -3.84 -20.47
N ASP A 251 7.70 -3.00 -20.21
CA ASP A 251 6.49 -2.88 -21.03
C ASP A 251 6.85 -2.42 -22.45
N ASP A 252 7.67 -1.38 -22.60
CA ASP A 252 8.08 -0.88 -23.90
C ASP A 252 8.77 -1.97 -24.74
N GLU A 253 9.63 -2.80 -24.14
CA GLU A 253 10.28 -3.94 -24.82
C GLU A 253 9.30 -5.06 -25.20
N LEU A 254 8.28 -5.32 -24.38
CA LEU A 254 7.28 -6.36 -24.63
C LEU A 254 6.27 -5.96 -25.72
N TYR A 255 5.93 -4.67 -25.82
CA TYR A 255 4.85 -4.17 -26.67
C TYR A 255 5.33 -3.34 -27.89
N GLN A 256 6.65 -3.22 -28.11
CA GLN A 256 7.24 -2.69 -29.37
C GLN A 256 7.50 -3.80 -30.42
N LYS A 257 7.00 -5.01 -30.23
CA LYS A 257 6.89 -6.06 -31.25
C LYS A 257 5.46 -6.15 -31.77
#